data_AF-W4FHL4-F1
#
_entry.id   AF-W4FHL4-F1
#
_cell.length_a   1.000
_cell.length_b   1.000
_cell.length_c   1.000
_cell.angle_alpha   90.00
_cell.angle_beta   90.00
_cell.angle_gamma   90.00
#
_symmetry.space_group_name_H-M   'P 1'
#
loop_
_entity.id
_entity.type
_entity.pdbx_description
1 polymer ?
#
loop_
_entity_poly.entity_id
_entity_poly.type
_entity_poly.pdbx_seq_one_letter_code
_entity_poly.pdbx_strand_id
1 'polypeptide(L)'
;MPDEGHPVSPQSIKRRIRLSIAQKLNVIAVAESRTVQEAASTLEDSEGYIRLGMANQAKLKRCRGVKVTKHNTVKSRAKPVIPDPHGLVTYIMDLHRQAMTVTSSHMLEYLRQFAERRGFSRHLLYRQKKSQEELKSTRIAFGKQFHDEHPGIYVDVSYNTDESRMYYAT
;
A
#
# COMPACT_ATOMS: atom_id res chain seq x y z
N MET A 1 -13.26 -4.50 63.54
CA MET A 1 -12.26 -4.09 62.53
C MET A 1 -12.76 -4.53 61.16
N PRO A 2 -13.31 -3.64 60.33
CA PRO A 2 -13.56 -3.93 58.93
C PRO A 2 -12.40 -3.44 58.05
N ASP A 3 -12.09 -4.25 57.04
CA ASP A 3 -11.04 -4.11 56.04
C ASP A 3 -11.48 -3.12 54.94
N GLU A 4 -10.82 -1.97 54.86
CA GLU A 4 -11.09 -0.89 53.88
C GLU A 4 -10.43 -1.23 52.54
N GLY A 5 -11.17 -1.93 51.68
CA GLY A 5 -10.79 -2.18 50.29
C GLY A 5 -10.62 -0.88 49.50
N HIS A 6 -9.38 -0.54 49.18
CA HIS A 6 -9.06 0.58 48.29
C HIS A 6 -9.65 0.36 46.88
N PRO A 7 -10.44 1.30 46.33
CA PRO A 7 -10.92 1.18 44.96
C PRO A 7 -9.77 1.43 43.99
N VAL A 8 -9.38 0.38 43.25
CA VAL A 8 -8.43 0.49 42.14
C VAL A 8 -9.08 1.35 41.05
N SER A 9 -8.59 2.58 40.89
CA SER A 9 -9.01 3.48 39.82
C SER A 9 -8.80 2.81 38.44
N PRO A 10 -9.80 2.82 37.54
CA PRO A 10 -9.68 2.19 36.24
C PRO A 10 -8.56 2.88 35.44
N GLN A 11 -7.51 2.11 35.11
CA GLN A 11 -6.43 2.60 34.26
C GLN A 11 -7.02 2.89 32.87
N SER A 12 -7.14 4.17 32.52
CA SER A 12 -7.64 4.58 31.21
C SER A 12 -6.75 3.94 30.13
N ILE A 13 -7.38 3.25 29.18
CA ILE A 13 -6.68 2.68 28.02
C ILE A 13 -6.09 3.85 27.24
N LYS A 14 -4.78 4.10 27.42
CA LYS A 14 -4.04 5.12 26.66
C LYS A 14 -4.06 4.71 25.19
N ARG A 15 -4.95 5.33 24.39
CA ARG A 15 -4.98 5.12 22.95
C ARG A 15 -3.63 5.53 22.38
N ARG A 16 -2.95 4.62 21.67
CA ARG A 16 -1.69 4.94 20.97
C ARG A 16 -1.96 6.03 19.95
N ILE A 17 -1.52 7.26 20.24
CA ILE A 17 -1.61 8.38 19.31
C ILE A 17 -0.69 8.06 18.12
N ARG A 18 -1.27 7.98 16.92
CA ARG A 18 -0.49 7.80 15.68
C ARG A 18 -0.02 9.16 15.21
N LEU A 19 1.21 9.52 15.56
CA LEU A 19 1.87 10.73 15.05
C LEU A 19 2.08 10.63 13.53
N SER A 20 1.81 11.74 12.85
CA SER A 20 2.06 11.93 11.42
C SER A 20 3.55 11.82 11.11
N ILE A 21 3.90 11.60 9.83
CA ILE A 21 5.31 11.56 9.40
C ILE A 21 6.00 12.90 9.69
N ALA A 22 5.30 14.03 9.50
CA ALA A 22 5.84 15.35 9.81
C ALA A 22 6.18 15.51 11.30
N GLN A 23 5.28 15.08 12.19
CA GLN A 23 5.53 15.10 13.63
C GLN A 23 6.72 14.22 14.01
N LYS A 24 6.84 13.02 13.43
CA LYS A 24 8.00 12.14 13.64
C LYS A 24 9.32 12.76 13.17
N LEU A 25 9.30 13.48 12.04
CA LEU A 25 10.47 14.17 11.53
C LEU A 25 10.87 15.35 12.42
N ASN A 26 9.90 16.06 13.01
CA ASN A 26 10.17 17.12 13.98
C ASN A 26 10.86 16.58 15.24
N VAL A 27 10.34 15.48 15.79
CA VAL A 27 10.95 14.79 16.96
C VAL A 27 12.42 14.42 16.68
N ILE A 28 12.68 13.89 15.48
CA ILE A 28 14.03 13.55 15.03
C ILE A 28 14.91 14.79 14.87
N ALA A 29 14.40 15.86 14.26
CA ALA A 29 15.18 17.08 14.05
C ALA A 29 15.60 17.73 15.39
N VAL A 30 14.70 17.71 16.38
CA VAL A 30 15.00 18.16 17.74
C VAL A 30 16.04 17.26 18.39
N ALA A 31 15.93 15.94 18.25
CA ALA A 31 16.89 14.97 18.78
C ALA A 31 18.23 14.88 18.02
N GLU A 32 18.32 15.43 16.80
CA GLU A 32 19.60 15.62 16.08
C GLU A 32 20.32 16.88 16.60
N SER A 33 19.55 17.91 16.93
CA SER A 33 20.07 19.20 17.37
C SER A 33 20.40 19.23 18.87
N ARG A 34 19.79 18.32 19.64
CA ARG A 34 19.88 18.21 21.10
C ARG A 34 20.08 16.75 21.51
N THR A 35 20.24 16.48 22.80
CA THR A 35 20.25 15.10 23.30
C THR A 35 18.84 14.50 23.31
N VAL A 36 18.75 13.16 23.28
CA VAL A 36 17.48 12.42 23.35
C VAL A 36 16.68 12.75 24.62
N GLN A 37 17.38 13.00 25.72
CA GLN A 37 16.79 13.34 27.01
C GLN A 37 16.13 14.73 26.98
N GLU A 38 16.81 15.72 26.41
CA GLU A 38 16.24 17.07 26.22
C GLU A 38 15.07 17.06 25.25
N ALA A 39 15.13 16.26 24.19
CA ALA A 39 14.02 16.09 23.24
C ALA A 39 12.79 15.47 23.92
N ALA A 40 12.99 14.47 24.80
CA ALA A 40 11.92 13.85 25.58
C ALA A 40 11.25 14.83 26.55
N SER A 41 12.06 15.65 27.23
CA SER A 41 11.53 16.70 28.11
C SER A 41 10.80 17.83 27.36
N THR A 42 11.23 18.15 26.13
CA THR A 42 10.65 19.24 25.34
C THR A 42 9.35 18.84 24.64
N LEU A 43 9.24 17.59 24.19
CA LEU A 43 8.13 17.10 23.36
C LEU A 43 7.15 16.20 24.12
N GLU A 44 7.38 15.98 25.42
CA GLU A 44 6.64 15.02 26.27
C GLU A 44 6.55 13.60 25.70
N ASP A 45 7.48 13.26 24.80
CA ASP A 45 7.58 11.95 24.17
C ASP A 45 8.50 11.04 25.00
N SER A 46 8.20 9.74 25.06
CA SER A 46 9.07 8.79 25.76
C SER A 46 10.44 8.70 25.06
N GLU A 47 11.54 8.70 25.82
CA GLU A 47 12.89 8.56 25.25
C GLU A 47 13.04 7.32 24.35
N GLY A 48 12.41 6.20 24.73
CA GLY A 48 12.44 4.97 23.93
C GLY A 48 11.81 5.16 22.54
N TYR A 49 10.77 5.98 22.43
CA TYR A 49 10.17 6.35 21.15
C TYR A 49 11.12 7.19 20.31
N ILE A 50 11.80 8.15 20.92
CA ILE A 50 12.78 9.02 20.23
C ILE A 50 13.96 8.18 19.73
N ARG A 51 14.50 7.27 20.55
CA ARG A 51 15.57 6.33 20.13
C ARG A 51 15.13 5.45 18.96
N LEU A 52 13.90 4.92 19.00
CA LEU A 52 13.33 4.14 17.90
C LEU A 52 13.15 4.99 16.62
N GLY A 53 12.79 6.25 16.78
CA GLY A 53 12.71 7.24 15.69
C GLY A 53 14.08 7.48 15.05
N MET A 54 15.10 7.75 15.86
CA MET A 54 16.49 7.93 15.43
C MET A 54 17.03 6.69 14.70
N ALA A 55 16.78 5.49 15.23
CA ALA A 55 17.17 4.24 14.58
C ALA A 55 16.49 4.02 13.21
N ASN A 56 15.28 4.56 13.01
CA ASN A 56 14.54 4.47 11.74
C ASN A 56 14.60 5.75 10.89
N GLN A 57 15.47 6.68 11.25
CA GLN A 57 15.53 8.01 10.67
C GLN A 57 15.72 7.99 9.15
N ALA A 58 16.66 7.19 8.64
CA ALA A 58 16.90 7.09 7.20
C ALA A 58 15.65 6.64 6.43
N LYS A 59 14.84 5.76 7.01
CA LYS A 59 13.57 5.30 6.43
C LYS A 59 12.52 6.41 6.45
N LEU A 60 12.44 7.17 7.55
CA LEU A 60 11.51 8.28 7.71
C LEU A 60 11.83 9.46 6.78
N LYS A 61 13.12 9.86 6.66
CA LYS A 61 13.59 10.88 5.71
C LYS A 61 13.33 10.46 4.24
N ARG A 62 13.34 9.16 3.94
CA ARG A 62 13.04 8.60 2.60
C ARG A 62 11.53 8.55 2.28
N CYS A 63 10.63 8.76 3.23
CA CYS A 63 9.19 8.73 2.99
C CYS A 63 8.72 9.93 2.16
N ARG A 64 8.64 9.79 0.82
CA ARG A 64 8.07 10.79 -0.10
C ARG A 64 6.53 10.79 -0.16
N GLY A 65 5.88 10.49 0.96
CA GLY A 65 4.44 10.36 1.09
C GLY A 65 3.96 8.92 1.30
N VAL A 66 2.92 8.78 2.12
CA VAL A 66 2.08 7.59 2.10
C VAL A 66 1.21 7.72 0.86
N LYS A 67 1.25 6.76 -0.06
CA LYS A 67 0.14 6.61 -1.01
C LYS A 67 -1.07 6.39 -0.13
N VAL A 68 -1.90 7.42 0.05
CA VAL A 68 -3.29 7.23 0.46
C VAL A 68 -3.77 6.18 -0.51
N THR A 69 -4.07 4.99 0.03
CA THR A 69 -4.65 3.89 -0.74
C THR A 69 -5.71 4.54 -1.60
N LYS A 70 -5.58 4.45 -2.92
CA LYS A 70 -6.65 4.89 -3.83
C LYS A 70 -7.89 4.22 -3.26
N HIS A 71 -8.78 4.97 -2.63
CA HIS A 71 -10.11 4.44 -2.40
C HIS A 71 -10.59 4.07 -3.80
N ASN A 72 -11.14 2.87 -3.95
CA ASN A 72 -11.72 2.41 -5.21
C ASN A 72 -12.96 3.25 -5.61
N THR A 73 -13.03 4.53 -5.21
CA THR A 73 -13.95 5.57 -5.64
C THR A 73 -13.55 6.12 -7.00
N VAL A 74 -13.17 5.25 -7.93
CA VAL A 74 -13.57 5.51 -9.30
C VAL A 74 -14.99 4.97 -9.35
N LYS A 75 -15.95 5.77 -9.80
CA LYS A 75 -17.30 5.33 -10.19
C LYS A 75 -17.15 4.32 -11.33
N SER A 76 -16.68 3.12 -11.01
CA SER A 76 -16.43 2.09 -11.97
C SER A 76 -17.75 1.36 -12.11
N ARG A 77 -18.37 1.47 -13.27
CA ARG A 77 -19.36 0.50 -13.77
C ARG A 77 -18.74 -0.91 -13.93
N ALA A 78 -17.58 -1.20 -13.33
CA ALA A 78 -16.97 -2.51 -13.31
C ALA A 78 -17.81 -3.45 -12.44
N LYS A 79 -18.13 -4.59 -13.05
CA LYS A 79 -18.71 -5.75 -12.40
C LYS A 79 -17.96 -6.08 -11.10
N PRO A 80 -18.64 -6.63 -10.08
CA PRO A 80 -18.01 -6.94 -8.80
C PRO A 80 -16.70 -7.70 -9.00
N VAL A 81 -15.65 -7.23 -8.32
CA VAL A 81 -14.28 -7.79 -8.31
C VAL A 81 -14.22 -9.14 -7.58
N ILE A 82 -15.37 -9.67 -7.15
CA ILE A 82 -15.47 -10.92 -6.43
C ILE A 82 -15.55 -12.04 -7.48
N PRO A 83 -14.50 -12.88 -7.60
CA PRO A 83 -14.58 -14.04 -8.45
C PRO A 83 -15.67 -14.99 -7.95
N ASP A 84 -16.55 -15.42 -8.85
CA ASP A 84 -17.61 -16.40 -8.59
C ASP A 84 -18.44 -16.16 -7.31
N PRO A 85 -19.34 -15.16 -7.33
CA PRO A 85 -20.17 -14.84 -6.18
C PRO A 85 -21.03 -16.02 -5.69
N HIS A 86 -21.51 -16.86 -6.59
CA HIS A 86 -22.34 -18.01 -6.24
C HIS A 86 -21.54 -19.08 -5.51
N GLY A 87 -20.37 -19.46 -6.03
CA GLY A 87 -19.50 -20.42 -5.36
C GLY A 87 -19.04 -19.95 -3.98
N LEU A 88 -18.84 -18.64 -3.79
CA LEU A 88 -18.50 -18.07 -2.49
C LEU A 88 -19.65 -18.24 -1.49
N VAL A 89 -20.89 -17.97 -1.89
CA VAL A 89 -22.07 -18.16 -1.04
C VAL A 89 -22.21 -19.63 -0.64
N THR A 90 -22.08 -20.56 -1.58
CA THR A 90 -22.12 -22.00 -1.29
C THR A 90 -21.05 -22.40 -0.28
N TYR A 91 -19.82 -21.93 -0.47
CA TYR A 91 -18.72 -22.19 0.46
C TYR A 91 -19.02 -21.67 1.88
N ILE A 92 -19.55 -20.45 2.00
CA ILE A 92 -19.94 -19.88 3.30
C ILE A 92 -21.06 -20.70 3.96
N MET A 93 -22.06 -21.14 3.18
CA MET A 93 -23.13 -21.99 3.69
C MET A 93 -22.61 -23.34 4.17
N ASP A 94 -21.62 -23.94 3.49
CA ASP A 94 -20.98 -25.17 3.92
C ASP A 94 -20.18 -25.00 5.22
N LEU A 95 -19.53 -23.84 5.43
CA LEU A 95 -18.87 -23.52 6.71
C LEU A 95 -19.89 -23.44 7.85
N HIS A 96 -21.03 -22.78 7.61
CA HIS A 96 -22.13 -22.73 8.58
C HIS A 96 -22.70 -24.12 8.86
N ARG A 97 -22.84 -24.97 7.84
CA ARG A 97 -23.28 -26.37 8.02
C ARG A 97 -22.32 -27.17 8.89
N GLN A 98 -21.03 -26.84 8.84
CA GLN A 98 -19.98 -27.45 9.68
C GLN A 98 -19.87 -26.79 11.07
N ALA A 99 -20.82 -25.92 11.44
CA ALA A 99 -20.80 -25.14 12.68
C ALA A 99 -19.50 -24.34 12.89
N MET A 100 -18.83 -23.96 11.81
CA MET A 100 -17.62 -23.14 11.86
C MET A 100 -17.95 -21.66 11.78
N THR A 101 -17.28 -20.85 12.58
CA THR A 101 -17.33 -19.39 12.47
C THR A 101 -16.68 -18.94 11.16
N VAL A 102 -17.43 -18.23 10.34
CA VAL A 102 -16.90 -17.65 9.09
C VAL A 102 -15.95 -16.51 9.44
N THR A 103 -14.68 -16.71 9.12
CA THR A 103 -13.62 -15.72 9.35
C THR A 103 -13.04 -15.23 8.03
N SER A 104 -12.30 -14.11 8.08
CA SER A 104 -11.55 -13.60 6.93
C SER A 104 -10.56 -14.61 6.37
N SER A 105 -10.05 -15.54 7.18
CA SER A 105 -9.14 -16.61 6.74
C SER A 105 -9.81 -17.54 5.74
N HIS A 106 -11.04 -17.96 6.02
CA HIS A 106 -11.81 -18.82 5.12
C HIS A 106 -12.08 -18.13 3.77
N MET A 107 -12.34 -16.83 3.79
CA MET A 107 -12.55 -16.05 2.57
C MET A 107 -11.27 -15.99 1.72
N LEU A 108 -10.11 -15.83 2.34
CA LEU A 108 -8.82 -15.85 1.64
C LEU A 108 -8.47 -17.25 1.10
N GLU A 109 -8.80 -18.30 1.85
CA GLU A 109 -8.67 -19.71 1.43
C GLU A 109 -9.48 -19.99 0.16
N TYR A 110 -10.76 -19.59 0.15
CA TYR A 110 -11.63 -19.72 -1.02
C TYR A 110 -11.05 -19.00 -2.24
N LEU A 111 -10.60 -17.75 -2.09
CA LEU A 111 -10.02 -16.98 -3.18
C LEU A 111 -8.75 -17.62 -3.73
N ARG A 112 -7.93 -18.21 -2.86
CA ARG A 112 -6.71 -18.92 -3.26
C ARG A 112 -7.04 -20.17 -4.07
N GLN A 113 -7.95 -21.02 -3.58
CA GLN A 113 -8.37 -22.23 -4.29
C GLN A 113 -9.09 -21.91 -5.60
N PHE A 114 -9.88 -20.83 -5.63
CA PHE A 114 -10.47 -20.32 -6.85
C PHE A 114 -9.40 -19.90 -7.86
N ALA A 115 -8.39 -19.14 -7.40
CA ALA A 115 -7.30 -18.67 -8.25
C ALA A 115 -6.52 -19.84 -8.88
N GLU A 116 -6.17 -20.84 -8.06
CA GLU A 116 -5.47 -22.05 -8.49
C GLU A 116 -6.30 -22.85 -9.52
N ARG A 117 -7.59 -23.10 -9.25
CA ARG A 117 -8.48 -23.85 -10.17
C ARG A 117 -8.67 -23.16 -11.52
N ARG A 118 -8.64 -21.84 -11.55
CA ARG A 118 -8.83 -21.04 -12.77
C ARG A 118 -7.52 -20.68 -13.47
N GLY A 119 -6.38 -21.17 -12.97
CA GLY A 119 -5.07 -20.89 -13.55
C GLY A 119 -4.61 -19.45 -13.41
N PHE A 120 -5.14 -18.70 -12.44
CA PHE A 120 -4.66 -17.34 -12.18
C PHE A 120 -3.24 -17.38 -11.64
N SER A 121 -2.31 -16.76 -12.36
CA SER A 121 -0.92 -16.62 -11.88
C SER A 121 -0.84 -15.57 -10.77
N ARG A 122 -0.08 -15.88 -9.72
CA ARG A 122 0.22 -14.94 -8.63
C ARG A 122 1.22 -13.89 -9.13
N HIS A 123 0.73 -12.79 -9.69
CA HIS A 123 1.59 -11.64 -9.97
C HIS A 123 1.93 -10.93 -8.66
N LEU A 124 3.18 -11.05 -8.22
CA LEU A 124 3.73 -10.13 -7.23
C LEU A 124 3.65 -8.73 -7.84
N LEU A 125 3.05 -7.78 -7.13
CA LEU A 125 3.01 -6.38 -7.56
C LEU A 125 4.45 -5.94 -7.90
N TYR A 126 4.70 -5.70 -9.18
CA TYR A 126 6.02 -5.32 -9.68
C TYR A 126 6.49 -4.08 -8.92
N ARG A 127 7.53 -4.26 -8.10
CA ARG A 127 7.82 -3.37 -6.97
C ARG A 127 8.65 -2.14 -7.34
N GLN A 128 9.01 -1.94 -8.60
CA GLN A 128 9.77 -0.75 -8.99
C GLN A 128 9.23 -0.15 -10.28
N LYS A 129 8.48 0.96 -10.16
CA LYS A 129 8.31 1.84 -11.31
C LYS A 129 9.69 2.42 -11.60
N LYS A 130 10.17 2.26 -12.83
CA LYS A 130 11.35 2.98 -13.32
C LYS A 130 11.17 4.47 -13.05
N SER A 131 12.28 5.17 -12.77
CA SER A 131 12.21 6.61 -12.56
C SER A 131 11.73 7.29 -13.84
N GLN A 132 11.13 8.48 -13.72
CA GLN A 132 10.69 9.23 -14.89
C GLN A 132 11.87 9.60 -15.81
N GLU A 133 13.07 9.76 -15.23
CA GLU A 133 14.31 10.01 -15.96
C GLU A 133 14.74 8.80 -16.78
N GLU A 134 14.70 7.59 -16.20
CA GLU A 134 15.00 6.34 -16.91
C GLU A 134 14.06 6.12 -18.10
N LEU A 135 12.76 6.42 -17.93
CA LEU A 135 11.76 6.31 -18.99
C LEU A 135 12.03 7.31 -20.12
N LYS A 136 12.35 8.57 -19.79
CA LYS A 136 12.71 9.58 -20.78
C LYS A 136 13.99 9.21 -21.53
N SER A 137 15.01 8.74 -20.82
CA SER A 137 16.28 8.29 -21.39
C SER A 137 16.07 7.13 -22.37
N THR A 138 15.32 6.11 -21.95
CA THR A 138 14.98 4.95 -22.80
C THR A 138 14.22 5.40 -24.05
N ARG A 139 13.24 6.30 -23.91
CA ARG A 139 12.46 6.84 -25.04
C ARG A 139 13.34 7.59 -26.04
N ILE A 140 14.27 8.41 -25.56
CA ILE A 140 15.18 9.18 -26.42
C ILE A 140 16.15 8.25 -27.15
N ALA A 141 16.73 7.28 -26.45
CA ALA A 141 17.65 6.31 -27.04
C ALA A 141 16.96 5.49 -28.14
N PHE A 142 15.76 4.99 -27.88
CA PHE A 142 14.96 4.28 -28.88
C PHE A 142 14.61 5.18 -30.08
N GLY A 143 14.18 6.42 -29.84
CA GLY A 143 13.85 7.35 -30.92
C GLY A 143 15.02 7.60 -31.86
N LYS A 144 16.24 7.76 -31.32
CA LYS A 144 17.45 7.89 -32.14
C LYS A 144 17.68 6.65 -33.01
N GLN A 145 17.70 5.47 -32.39
CA GLN A 145 17.90 4.21 -33.12
C GLN A 145 16.85 4.03 -34.23
N PHE A 146 15.59 4.30 -33.94
CA PHE A 146 14.50 4.17 -34.91
C PHE A 146 14.67 5.09 -36.11
N HIS A 147 15.06 6.36 -35.90
CA HIS A 147 15.27 7.31 -37.00
C HIS A 147 16.55 7.02 -37.80
N ASP A 148 17.58 6.45 -37.16
CA ASP A 148 18.79 5.98 -37.86
C ASP A 148 18.46 4.79 -38.78
N GLU A 149 17.62 3.85 -38.33
CA GLU A 149 17.17 2.68 -39.11
C GLU A 149 16.13 3.04 -40.18
N HIS A 150 15.38 4.13 -39.99
CA HIS A 150 14.32 4.57 -40.90
C HIS A 150 14.46 6.05 -41.30
N PRO A 151 15.46 6.41 -42.13
CA PRO A 151 15.75 7.80 -42.51
C PRO A 151 14.63 8.47 -43.33
N GLY A 152 13.70 7.70 -43.88
CA GLY A 152 12.52 8.21 -44.61
C GLY A 152 11.31 8.50 -43.74
N ILE A 153 11.34 8.19 -42.44
CA ILE A 153 10.23 8.43 -41.53
C ILE A 153 10.41 9.80 -40.87
N TYR A 154 9.54 10.74 -41.27
CA TYR A 154 9.57 12.11 -40.78
C TYR A 154 9.16 12.21 -39.31
N VAL A 155 9.87 13.04 -38.54
CA VAL A 155 9.74 13.20 -37.08
C VAL A 155 8.35 13.70 -36.64
N ASP A 156 7.57 14.28 -37.56
CA ASP A 156 6.24 14.84 -37.32
C ASP A 156 5.10 13.85 -37.56
N VAL A 157 5.42 12.58 -37.87
CA VAL A 157 4.40 11.53 -38.05
C VAL A 157 4.33 10.66 -36.81
N SER A 158 3.24 10.80 -36.04
CA SER A 158 2.97 9.92 -34.90
C SER A 158 2.39 8.59 -35.39
N TYR A 159 3.19 7.54 -35.37
CA TYR A 159 2.69 6.18 -35.57
C TYR A 159 2.21 5.63 -34.23
N ASN A 160 0.89 5.42 -34.11
CA ASN A 160 0.33 4.79 -32.92
C ASN A 160 0.65 3.29 -32.98
N THR A 161 1.58 2.84 -32.14
CA THR A 161 1.96 1.43 -31.99
C THR A 161 1.24 0.76 -30.83
N ASP A 162 0.02 1.21 -30.50
CA ASP A 162 -0.88 0.41 -29.69
C ASP A 162 -1.74 -0.48 -30.59
N GLU A 163 -1.90 -1.75 -30.23
CA GLU A 163 -2.93 -2.60 -30.82
C GLU A 163 -4.29 -2.11 -30.32
N SER A 164 -4.74 -0.97 -30.83
CA SER A 164 -6.13 -0.57 -30.74
C SER A 164 -6.95 -1.54 -31.59
N ARG A 165 -7.42 -2.63 -30.97
CA ARG A 165 -8.43 -3.50 -31.58
C ARG A 165 -9.63 -2.65 -31.97
N MET A 166 -9.79 -2.42 -33.27
CA MET A 166 -11.01 -1.84 -33.81
C MET A 166 -12.04 -2.96 -33.96
N TYR A 167 -13.16 -2.83 -33.25
CA TYR A 167 -14.32 -3.69 -33.43
C TYR A 167 -15.20 -3.08 -34.53
N TYR A 168 -15.47 -3.83 -35.59
CA TYR A 168 -16.53 -3.47 -36.53
C TYR A 168 -17.87 -3.84 -35.91
N ALA A 169 -18.87 -2.97 -36.08
CA ALA A 169 -20.25 -3.28 -35.71
C ALA A 169 -20.78 -4.32 -36.70
N THR A 170 -21.17 -5.49 -36.18
CA THR A 170 -21.96 -6.49 -36.89
C THR A 170 -23.42 -6.31 -36.54
#